data_AF-A0A9K3GMW8-F1
#
_entry.id   AF-A0A9K3GMW8-F1
#
_cell.length_a   1.000
_cell.length_b   1.000
_cell.length_c   1.000
_cell.angle_alpha   90.00
_cell.angle_beta   90.00
_cell.angle_gamma   90.00
#
_symmetry.space_group_name_H-M   'P 1'
#
loop_
_entity.id
_entity.type
_entity.pdbx_description
1 polymer ?
#
loop_
_entity_poly.entity_id
_entity_poly.type
_entity_poly.pdbx_seq_one_letter_code
_entity_poly.pdbx_strand_id
1 'polypeptide(L)' 'MRVYLLVALLVCALICPTQGAMRSSADWKTRTIYQLLTDRFNNPSREHCDDLSRYCGGTWEGIMEQLDYIQ' A
#
# COMPACT_ATOMS: atom_id res chain seq x y z
N MET A 1 17.34 -36.99 17.53
CA MET A 1 16.30 -36.75 16.51
C MET A 1 15.09 -35.96 17.04
N ARG A 2 14.42 -36.36 18.12
CA ARG A 2 13.22 -35.65 18.65
C ARG A 2 13.45 -34.19 19.07
N VAL A 3 14.58 -33.87 19.70
CA VAL A 3 14.90 -32.50 20.16
C VAL A 3 15.10 -31.54 18.98
N TYR A 4 15.85 -31.95 17.96
CA TYR A 4 16.05 -31.14 16.74
C TYR A 4 14.75 -30.89 15.98
N LEU A 5 13.83 -31.87 15.97
CA LEU A 5 12.51 -31.72 15.37
C LEU A 5 11.65 -30.68 16.11
N LEU A 6 11.70 -30.69 17.45
CA LEU A 6 10.99 -29.71 18.29
C LEU A 6 11.55 -28.30 18.13
N VAL A 7 12.87 -28.15 18.06
CA VAL A 7 13.53 -26.87 17.81
C VAL A 7 13.17 -26.33 16.43
N ALA A 8 13.17 -27.18 15.40
CA ALA A 8 12.78 -26.78 14.04
C ALA A 8 11.32 -26.31 13.96
N LEU A 9 10.40 -26.98 14.66
CA LEU A 9 8.97 -26.59 14.73
C LEU A 9 8.77 -25.25 15.45
N LEU A 10 9.46 -25.03 16.58
CA LEU A 10 9.40 -23.77 17.33
C LEU A 10 9.94 -22.58 16.51
N VAL A 11 11.05 -22.80 15.80
CA VAL A 11 11.64 -21.79 14.92
C VAL A 11 10.70 -21.47 13.74
N CYS A 12 10.06 -22.46 13.13
CA CYS A 12 9.08 -22.25 12.06
C CYS A 12 7.85 -21.43 12.53
N ALA A 13 7.36 -21.69 13.74
CA ALA A 13 6.24 -20.94 14.33
C ALA A 13 6.59 -19.47 14.60
N LEU A 14 7.84 -19.17 14.97
CA LEU A 14 8.31 -17.80 15.22
C LEU A 14 8.59 -16.99 13.95
N ILE A 15 8.96 -17.65 12.85
CA ILE A 15 9.29 -16.99 11.57
C ILE A 15 8.06 -16.90 10.65
N CYS A 16 6.96 -17.61 10.96
CA CYS A 16 5.75 -17.54 10.16
C CYS A 16 5.19 -16.11 10.22
N PRO A 17 5.21 -15.34 9.11
CA PRO A 17 4.64 -14.01 9.12
C PRO A 17 3.15 -14.15 9.42
N THR A 18 2.69 -13.48 10.47
CA THR A 18 1.26 -13.36 10.74
C THR A 18 0.64 -12.68 9.54
N GLN A 19 -0.13 -13.42 8.75
CA GLN A 19 -0.85 -12.86 7.63
C GLN A 19 -1.78 -11.77 8.20
N GLY A 20 -1.52 -10.51 7.85
CA GLY A 20 -2.39 -9.41 8.23
C GLY A 20 -3.81 -9.74 7.79
N ALA A 21 -4.79 -9.46 8.66
CA ALA A 21 -6.18 -9.80 8.40
C ALA A 21 -6.62 -9.22 7.04
N MET A 22 -6.87 -10.09 6.07
CA MET A 22 -7.41 -9.68 4.77
C MET A 22 -8.81 -9.09 5.01
N ARG A 23 -9.05 -7.92 4.45
CA ARG A 23 -10.33 -7.23 4.57
C ARG A 23 -11.38 -8.00 3.77
N SER A 24 -12.51 -8.38 4.38
CA SER A 24 -13.57 -9.13 3.70
C SER A 24 -14.33 -8.24 2.71
N SER A 25 -15.10 -8.83 1.79
CA SER A 25 -15.98 -8.05 0.91
C SER A 25 -17.02 -7.25 1.70
N ALA A 26 -17.49 -7.77 2.84
CA ALA A 26 -18.42 -7.07 3.73
C ALA A 26 -17.79 -5.83 4.36
N ASP A 27 -16.52 -5.89 4.72
CA ASP A 27 -15.77 -4.75 5.26
C ASP A 27 -15.56 -3.62 4.25
N TRP A 28 -15.39 -3.93 2.96
CA TRP A 28 -15.23 -2.92 1.91
C TRP A 28 -16.51 -2.13 1.64
N LYS A 29 -17.69 -2.72 1.92
CA LYS A 29 -18.99 -2.05 1.70
C LYS A 29 -19.18 -0.81 2.56
N THR A 30 -18.43 -0.65 3.65
CA THR A 30 -18.51 0.52 4.54
C THR A 30 -17.49 1.60 4.21
N ARG A 31 -16.65 1.40 3.20
CA ARG A 31 -15.59 2.33 2.81
C ARG A 31 -16.04 3.19 1.62
N THR A 32 -15.61 4.44 1.62
CA THR A 32 -15.63 5.31 0.44
C THR A 32 -14.24 5.27 -0.19
N ILE A 33 -14.17 5.03 -1.50
CA ILE A 33 -12.90 4.88 -2.23
C ILE A 33 -12.67 6.11 -3.10
N TYR A 34 -11.54 6.79 -2.90
CA TYR A 34 -11.08 7.83 -3.79
C TYR A 34 -10.16 7.23 -4.86
N GLN A 35 -10.63 7.17 -6.10
CA GLN A 35 -9.82 6.69 -7.23
C GLN A 35 -8.96 7.84 -7.77
N LEU A 36 -7.66 7.60 -7.90
CA LEU A 36 -6.71 8.57 -8.44
C LEU A 36 -5.76 7.92 -9.44
N LEU A 37 -5.11 8.76 -10.26
CA LEU A 37 -3.98 8.38 -11.11
C LEU A 37 -2.73 8.93 -10.44
N THR A 38 -1.80 8.05 -10.04
CA THR A 38 -0.58 8.44 -9.31
C THR A 38 0.18 9.56 -10.02
N ASP A 39 0.36 9.43 -11.34
CA ASP A 39 1.07 10.41 -12.16
C ASP A 39 0.38 11.80 -12.23
N ARG A 40 -0.92 11.88 -11.89
CA ARG A 40 -1.76 13.09 -12.04
C ARG A 40 -2.26 13.67 -10.72
N PHE A 41 -1.95 13.04 -9.59
CA PHE A 41 -2.51 13.43 -8.30
C PHE A 41 -1.72 14.56 -7.64
N ASN A 42 -0.41 14.37 -7.42
CA ASN A 42 0.45 15.39 -6.86
C ASN A 42 1.86 15.27 -7.47
N ASN A 43 2.30 16.33 -8.15
CA ASN A 43 3.65 16.45 -8.68
C ASN A 43 4.48 17.35 -7.74
N PRO A 44 5.55 16.83 -7.11
CA PRO A 44 6.39 17.61 -6.21
C PRO A 44 7.13 18.77 -6.90
N SER A 45 7.41 18.69 -8.21
CA SER A 45 8.01 19.82 -8.96
C SER A 45 7.03 20.97 -9.20
N ARG A 46 5.72 20.74 -8.97
CA ARG A 46 4.61 21.67 -9.23
C ARG A 46 4.58 22.20 -10.66
N GLU A 47 5.26 21.52 -11.57
CA GLU A 47 5.24 21.84 -12.99
C GLU A 47 3.88 21.47 -13.56
N HIS A 48 3.40 22.32 -14.46
CA HIS A 48 2.19 22.04 -15.20
C HIS A 48 2.41 20.85 -16.14
N CYS A 49 1.41 19.99 -16.30
CA CYS A 49 1.48 18.89 -17.25
C CYS A 49 0.76 19.25 -18.56
N ASP A 50 1.55 19.67 -19.56
CA ASP A 50 1.04 20.10 -20.86
C ASP A 50 0.61 18.93 -21.78
N ASP A 51 1.28 17.77 -21.67
CA ASP A 51 1.01 16.59 -22.50
C ASP A 51 0.59 15.40 -21.64
N LEU A 52 -0.72 15.15 -21.62
CA LEU A 52 -1.33 14.05 -20.86
C LEU A 52 -0.93 12.65 -21.38
N SER A 53 -0.33 12.56 -22.56
CA SER A 53 0.20 11.31 -23.12
C SER A 53 1.60 10.98 -22.59
N ARG A 54 2.23 11.89 -21.84
CA ARG A 54 3.52 11.70 -21.18
C ARG A 54 3.35 11.59 -19.67
N TYR A 55 4.42 11.18 -18.99
CA TYR A 55 4.48 11.24 -17.54
C TYR A 55 4.54 12.68 -17.07
N CYS A 56 3.65 13.02 -16.15
CA CYS A 56 3.54 14.33 -15.52
C CYS A 56 4.35 14.43 -14.21
N GLY A 57 4.92 13.32 -13.73
CA GLY A 57 5.84 13.31 -12.59
C GLY A 57 5.17 13.10 -11.24
N GLY A 58 3.92 12.66 -11.19
CA GLY A 58 3.28 12.31 -9.93
C GLY A 58 3.91 11.08 -9.26
N THR A 59 4.05 11.12 -7.93
CA THR A 59 4.75 10.08 -7.15
C THR A 59 3.91 9.55 -6.00
N TRP A 60 4.30 8.39 -5.44
CA TRP A 60 3.68 7.84 -4.24
C TRP A 60 3.93 8.70 -3.00
N GLU A 61 5.12 9.31 -2.89
CA GLU A 61 5.42 10.29 -1.84
C GLU A 61 4.48 11.51 -1.95
N GLY A 62 4.22 11.98 -3.17
CA GLY A 62 3.24 13.04 -3.39
C GLY A 62 1.83 12.67 -2.92
N ILE A 63 1.42 11.40 -3.02
CA ILE A 63 0.14 10.93 -2.46
C ILE A 63 0.17 11.00 -0.92
N MET A 64 1.25 10.53 -0.30
CA MET A 64 1.39 10.52 1.16
C MET A 64 1.30 11.93 1.76
N GLU A 65 1.88 12.93 1.08
CA GLU A 65 1.83 14.33 1.49
C GLU A 65 0.43 14.95 1.47
N GLN A 66 -0.51 14.36 0.74
CA GLN A 66 -1.87 14.88 0.53
C GLN A 66 -2.95 13.96 1.10
N LEU A 67 -2.60 13.08 2.04
CA LEU A 67 -3.60 12.21 2.68
C LEU A 67 -4.67 12.99 3.43
N ASP A 68 -4.35 14.16 3.99
CA ASP A 68 -5.33 15.01 4.67
C ASP A 68 -6.29 15.71 3.71
N TYR A 69 -5.93 15.85 2.43
CA TYR A 69 -6.82 16.36 1.38
C TYR A 69 -7.87 15.32 0.97
N ILE A 70 -7.55 14.02 1.05
CA ILE A 70 -8.45 12.92 0.66
C ILE A 70 -9.45 12.55 1.79
N GLN A 71 -9.05 12.70 3.05
CA GLN A 71 -9.73 12.16 4.24
C GLN A 71 -11.08 12.78 4.56
#